data_AF-A0A511JEB6-F1
#
_entry.id   AF-A0A511JEB6-F1
#
_cell.length_a   1.000
_cell.length_b   1.000
_cell.length_c   1.000
_cell.angle_alpha   90.00
_cell.angle_beta   90.00
_cell.angle_gamma   90.00
#
_symmetry.space_group_name_H-M   'P 1'
#
loop_
_entity.id
_entity.type
_entity.pdbx_description
1 polymer ?
#
loop_
_entity_poly.entity_id
_entity_poly.type
_entity_poly.pdbx_seq_one_letter_code
_entity_poly.pdbx_strand_id
1 'polypeptide(L)'
;MGGVREPNVIDLVTYDAATGEYALIMIEERPWTDSPEQLAQLSEKINNYAMFALDEGLLRAYPQSAGHPVRIQLDCTGVPTPRAQEYLDLTTGRLGDYRIRFVVNLLG
;
A
#
# COMPACT_ATOMS: atom_id res chain seq x y z
N MET A 1 2.90 15.53 -3.34
CA MET A 1 2.41 14.28 -2.74
C MET A 1 3.51 13.25 -2.91
N GLY A 2 3.81 12.51 -1.84
CA GLY A 2 4.62 11.31 -1.95
C GLY A 2 3.88 10.29 -2.80
N GLY A 3 4.62 9.46 -3.52
CA GLY A 3 4.06 8.35 -4.29
C GLY A 3 5.02 7.17 -4.21
N VAL A 4 4.84 6.16 -5.06
CA VAL A 4 5.74 4.99 -5.10
C VAL A 4 7.22 5.36 -5.25
N ARG A 5 7.55 6.47 -5.95
CA ARG A 5 8.93 6.99 -6.10
C ARG A 5 9.58 7.47 -4.80
N GLU A 6 8.80 7.72 -3.76
CA GLU A 6 9.24 8.16 -2.43
C GLU A 6 8.88 7.07 -1.40
N PRO A 7 9.65 5.96 -1.35
CA PRO A 7 9.28 4.77 -0.59
C PRO A 7 9.12 4.99 0.92
N ASN A 8 9.77 6.01 1.46
CA ASN A 8 9.80 6.30 2.91
C ASN A 8 8.68 7.25 3.40
N VAL A 9 7.82 7.72 2.49
CA VAL A 9 6.71 8.62 2.84
C VAL A 9 5.41 7.82 2.90
N ILE A 10 4.63 7.96 3.96
CA ILE A 10 3.23 7.50 3.97
C ILE A 10 2.39 8.59 3.30
N ASP A 11 1.70 8.25 2.22
CA ASP A 11 1.09 9.23 1.31
C ASP A 11 -0.25 9.69 1.89
N LEU A 12 -1.09 8.74 2.31
CA LEU A 12 -2.36 9.01 2.95
C LEU A 12 -2.75 7.92 3.96
N VAL A 13 -3.28 8.34 5.11
CA VAL A 13 -3.94 7.48 6.09
C VAL A 13 -5.35 8.00 6.29
N THR A 14 -6.35 7.13 6.18
CA THR A 14 -7.75 7.50 6.39
C THR A 14 -8.52 6.39 7.10
N TYR A 15 -9.61 6.76 7.76
CA TYR A 15 -10.56 5.82 8.35
C TYR A 15 -11.76 5.64 7.40
N ASP A 16 -11.97 4.42 6.93
CA ASP A 16 -13.10 4.04 6.10
C ASP A 16 -14.28 3.67 7.02
N ALA A 17 -15.22 4.59 7.21
CA ALA A 17 -16.37 4.37 8.08
C ALA A 17 -17.32 3.29 7.57
N ALA A 18 -17.28 2.94 6.28
CA ALA A 18 -18.15 1.92 5.72
C ALA A 18 -17.65 0.51 6.05
N THR A 19 -16.33 0.30 6.05
CA THR A 19 -15.71 -0.99 6.40
C THR A 19 -15.20 -1.05 7.84
N GLY A 20 -15.06 0.09 8.50
CA GLY A 20 -14.46 0.21 9.82
C GLY A 20 -12.94 0.03 9.83
N GLU A 21 -12.28 0.13 8.67
CA GLU A 21 -10.86 -0.13 8.48
C GLU A 21 -10.03 1.16 8.44
N TYR A 22 -8.77 1.10 8.85
CA TYR A 22 -7.78 2.12 8.53
C TYR A 22 -7.12 1.79 7.20
N ALA A 23 -7.28 2.69 6.22
CA ALA A 23 -6.68 2.57 4.90
C ALA A 23 -5.38 3.37 4.83
N LEU A 24 -4.29 2.67 4.54
CA LEU A 24 -2.97 3.20 4.19
C LEU A 24 -2.86 3.22 2.67
N ILE A 25 -3.03 4.39 2.07
CA ILE A 25 -3.15 4.54 0.62
C ILE A 25 -1.81 5.05 0.09
N MET A 26 -1.26 4.35 -0.90
CA MET A 26 -0.12 4.77 -1.71
C MET A 26 -0.57 5.01 -3.15
N ILE A 27 0.09 5.92 -3.85
CA ILE A 27 -0.31 6.34 -5.21
C ILE A 27 0.82 6.09 -6.22
N GLU A 28 0.48 5.45 -7.34
CA GLU A 28 1.32 5.35 -8.55
C GLU A 28 0.63 6.06 -9.73
N GLU A 29 0.99 7.33 -9.90
CA GLU A 29 0.51 8.16 -11.02
C GLU A 29 1.36 7.98 -12.29
N ARG A 30 2.55 7.38 -12.17
CA ARG A 30 3.42 7.18 -13.33
C ARG A 30 2.89 6.04 -14.19
N PRO A 31 3.09 6.10 -15.52
CA PRO A 31 2.86 4.95 -16.37
C PRO A 31 3.65 3.74 -15.86
N TRP A 32 3.02 2.57 -15.91
CA TRP A 32 3.69 1.32 -15.62
C TRP A 32 4.71 1.00 -16.71
N THR A 33 5.89 0.63 -16.27
CA THR A 33 7.00 0.20 -17.11
C THR A 33 7.58 -1.09 -16.56
N ASP A 34 8.28 -1.87 -17.39
CA ASP A 34 9.03 -3.04 -16.92
C ASP A 34 10.42 -2.69 -16.35
N SER A 35 10.62 -1.43 -15.96
CA SER A 35 11.84 -0.95 -15.32
C SER A 35 12.07 -1.68 -13.98
N PRO A 36 13.26 -2.28 -13.78
CA PRO A 36 13.64 -2.85 -12.49
C PRO A 36 13.56 -1.84 -11.35
N GLU A 37 13.87 -0.57 -11.63
CA GLU A 37 13.83 0.51 -10.65
C GLU A 37 12.40 0.79 -10.16
N GLN A 38 11.41 0.81 -11.06
CA GLN A 38 10.02 0.99 -10.66
C GLN A 38 9.53 -0.16 -9.77
N LEU A 39 9.89 -1.40 -10.11
CA LEU A 39 9.53 -2.56 -9.30
C LEU A 39 10.23 -2.55 -7.93
N ALA A 40 11.49 -2.13 -7.87
CA ALA A 40 12.21 -1.96 -6.61
C ALA A 40 11.55 -0.90 -5.72
N GLN A 41 11.20 0.25 -6.29
CA GLN A 41 10.48 1.32 -5.57
C GLN A 41 9.12 0.85 -5.05
N LEU A 42 8.35 0.13 -5.86
CA LEU A 42 7.08 -0.46 -5.46
C LEU A 42 7.27 -1.41 -4.29
N SER A 43 8.25 -2.32 -4.40
CA SER A 43 8.52 -3.28 -3.33
C SER A 43 8.95 -2.61 -2.04
N GLU A 44 9.81 -1.60 -2.12
CA GLU A 44 10.29 -0.87 -0.95
C GLU A 44 9.13 -0.10 -0.28
N LYS A 45 8.30 0.57 -1.08
CA LYS A 45 7.11 1.30 -0.60
C LYS A 45 6.16 0.38 0.15
N ILE A 46 5.80 -0.78 -0.41
CA ILE A 46 4.87 -1.71 0.24
C ILE A 46 5.47 -2.28 1.54
N ASN A 47 6.75 -2.65 1.52
CA ASN A 47 7.42 -3.14 2.72
C ASN A 47 7.43 -2.09 3.83
N ASN A 48 7.66 -0.81 3.50
CA ASN A 48 7.63 0.28 4.47
C ASN A 48 6.23 0.51 5.04
N TYR A 49 5.17 0.38 4.22
CA TYR A 49 3.78 0.49 4.69
C TYR A 49 3.41 -0.67 5.60
N ALA A 50 3.84 -1.89 5.26
CA ALA A 50 3.64 -3.06 6.09
C ALA A 50 4.36 -2.90 7.44
N MET A 51 5.62 -2.45 7.43
CA MET A 51 6.36 -2.18 8.66
C MET A 51 5.69 -1.10 9.50
N PHE A 52 5.21 -0.02 8.88
CA PHE A 52 4.46 1.04 9.57
C PHE A 52 3.17 0.51 10.24
N ALA A 53 2.45 -0.38 9.56
CA ALA A 53 1.26 -1.02 10.11
C ALA A 53 1.56 -2.00 11.25
N LEU A 54 2.66 -2.75 11.16
CA LEU A 54 3.02 -3.84 12.09
C LEU A 54 3.82 -3.37 13.32
N ASP A 55 4.73 -2.41 13.16
CA ASP A 55 5.68 -1.97 14.19
C ASP A 55 5.12 -0.84 15.08
N GLU A 56 3.82 -0.92 15.37
CA GLU A 56 3.03 0.10 16.08
C GLU A 56 3.12 1.52 15.49
N GLY A 57 3.73 1.71 14.30
CA GLY A 57 3.88 3.01 13.66
C GLY A 57 2.54 3.70 13.43
N LEU A 58 1.57 2.94 12.93
CA LEU A 58 0.19 3.37 12.78
C LEU A 58 -0.44 3.72 14.13
N LEU A 59 -0.27 2.90 15.17
CA LEU A 59 -0.86 3.15 16.49
C LEU A 59 -0.25 4.38 17.18
N ARG A 60 1.06 4.63 16.99
CA ARG A 60 1.72 5.82 17.54
C ARG A 60 1.24 7.10 16.86
N ALA A 61 1.05 7.07 15.54
CA ALA A 61 0.59 8.23 14.78
C ALA A 61 -0.94 8.43 14.88
N TYR A 62 -1.69 7.35 14.98
CA TYR A 62 -3.15 7.31 15.01
C TYR A 62 -3.63 6.32 16.10
N PRO A 63 -3.58 6.70 17.40
CA PRO A 63 -3.98 5.80 18.50
C PRO A 63 -5.39 5.23 18.38
N GLN A 64 -6.28 5.96 17.72
CA GLN A 64 -7.65 5.56 17.40
C GLN A 64 -7.74 4.37 16.42
N SER A 65 -6.64 3.95 15.80
CA SER A 65 -6.60 2.73 14.97
C SER A 65 -6.55 1.45 15.79
N ALA A 66 -6.38 1.54 17.12
CA ALA A 66 -6.35 0.38 18.00
C ALA A 66 -7.62 -0.47 17.86
N GLY A 67 -7.45 -1.76 17.57
CA GLY A 67 -8.54 -2.71 17.41
C GLY A 67 -9.27 -2.65 16.07
N HIS A 68 -8.91 -1.73 15.16
CA HIS A 68 -9.48 -1.67 13.82
C HIS A 68 -8.65 -2.50 12.82
N PRO A 69 -9.29 -3.15 11.81
CA PRO A 69 -8.55 -3.80 10.75
C PRO A 69 -7.80 -2.77 9.89
N VAL A 70 -6.70 -3.22 9.28
CA VAL A 70 -5.84 -2.37 8.46
C VAL A 70 -5.85 -2.87 7.02
N ARG A 71 -6.00 -1.92 6.09
CA ARG A 71 -5.91 -2.14 4.65
C ARG A 71 -4.78 -1.29 4.09
N ILE A 72 -3.88 -1.91 3.33
CA ILE A 72 -2.95 -1.20 2.46
C ILE A 72 -3.58 -1.16 1.06
N GLN A 73 -3.61 0.02 0.45
CA GLN A 73 -4.23 0.25 -0.85
C GLN A 73 -3.22 0.91 -1.78
N LEU A 74 -3.06 0.36 -2.97
CA LEU A 74 -2.32 0.96 -4.07
C LEU A 74 -3.32 1.54 -5.08
N ASP A 75 -3.33 2.86 -5.20
CA ASP A 75 -4.10 3.58 -6.22
C ASP A 75 -3.22 3.82 -7.45
N CYS A 76 -3.63 3.27 -8.60
CA CYS A 76 -2.91 3.33 -9.87
C CYS A 76 -3.72 4.13 -10.90
N THR A 77 -3.07 4.94 -11.73
CA THR A 77 -3.76 5.60 -12.87
C THR A 77 -3.79 4.76 -14.15
N GLY A 78 -3.00 3.68 -14.21
CA GLY A 78 -2.90 2.77 -15.33
C GLY A 78 -2.83 1.31 -14.90
N VAL A 79 -3.05 0.41 -15.85
CA VAL A 79 -2.98 -1.04 -15.62
C VAL A 79 -1.52 -1.44 -15.37
N PRO A 80 -1.21 -2.16 -14.28
CA PRO A 80 0.13 -2.68 -14.02
C PRO A 80 0.65 -3.58 -15.15
N THR A 81 1.97 -3.58 -15.37
CA THR A 81 2.57 -4.56 -16.30
C THR A 81 2.41 -5.97 -15.73
N PRO A 82 2.50 -7.04 -16.55
CA PRO A 82 2.38 -8.42 -16.06
C PRO A 82 3.35 -8.74 -14.92
N ARG A 83 4.57 -8.20 -14.98
CA ARG A 83 5.60 -8.37 -13.94
C ARG A 83 5.23 -7.65 -12.64
N ALA A 84 4.71 -6.43 -12.74
CA ALA A 84 4.22 -5.72 -11.57
C ALA A 84 3.00 -6.42 -10.96
N GLN A 85 2.08 -6.92 -11.80
CA GLN A 85 0.90 -7.66 -11.36
C GLN A 85 1.27 -8.93 -10.59
N GLU A 86 2.21 -9.73 -11.11
CA GLU A 86 2.69 -10.92 -10.41
C GLU A 86 3.24 -10.59 -9.00
N TYR A 87 4.00 -9.50 -8.90
CA TYR A 87 4.50 -9.03 -7.61
C TYR A 87 3.38 -8.56 -6.66
N LEU A 88 2.36 -7.86 -7.18
CA LEU A 88 1.20 -7.41 -6.41
C LEU A 88 0.37 -8.59 -5.89
N ASP A 89 0.20 -9.65 -6.69
CA ASP A 89 -0.52 -10.85 -6.31
C ASP A 89 0.21 -11.61 -5.20
N LEU A 90 1.53 -11.78 -5.32
CA LEU A 90 2.36 -12.38 -4.27
C LEU A 90 2.31 -11.58 -2.98
N THR A 91 2.36 -10.25 -3.09
CA THR A 91 2.27 -9.33 -1.96
C THR A 91 0.91 -9.42 -1.26
N THR A 92 -0.17 -9.59 -2.02
CA THR A 92 -1.52 -9.78 -1.48
C THR A 92 -1.60 -10.98 -0.55
N GLY A 93 -1.04 -12.13 -0.97
CA GLY A 93 -0.98 -13.32 -0.14
C GLY A 93 -0.16 -13.10 1.14
N ARG A 94 1.05 -12.55 0.99
CA ARG A 94 1.98 -12.32 2.12
C ARG A 94 1.40 -11.38 3.18
N LEU A 95 0.72 -10.31 2.79
CA LEU A 95 0.11 -9.37 3.75
C LEU A 95 -1.11 -9.99 4.44
N GLY A 96 -1.82 -10.89 3.76
CA GLY A 96 -2.91 -11.67 4.34
C GLY A 96 -2.48 -12.50 5.55
N ASP A 97 -1.26 -13.06 5.55
CA ASP A 97 -0.71 -13.80 6.71
C ASP A 97 -0.59 -12.93 7.97
N TYR A 98 -0.40 -11.62 7.78
CA TYR A 98 -0.36 -10.63 8.85
C TYR A 98 -1.72 -9.99 9.16
N ARG A 99 -2.80 -10.50 8.57
CA ARG A 99 -4.16 -9.92 8.62
C ARG A 99 -4.23 -8.49 8.10
N ILE A 100 -3.30 -8.10 7.24
CA ILE A 100 -3.34 -6.83 6.52
C ILE A 100 -3.96 -7.10 5.15
N ARG A 101 -5.08 -6.45 4.86
CA ARG A 101 -5.69 -6.56 3.54
C ARG A 101 -4.89 -5.70 2.56
N PHE A 102 -4.48 -6.26 1.42
CA PHE A 102 -3.89 -5.48 0.33
C PHE A 102 -4.87 -5.38 -0.83
N VAL A 103 -5.05 -4.19 -1.38
CA VAL A 103 -5.92 -3.96 -2.54
C VAL A 103 -5.25 -3.05 -3.55
N VAL A 104 -5.51 -3.31 -4.83
CA VAL A 104 -5.08 -2.46 -5.94
C VAL A 104 -6.34 -1.85 -6.55
N ASN A 105 -6.34 -0.54 -6.72
CA ASN A 105 -7.46 0.22 -7.23
C ASN A 105 -7.01 1.03 -8.45
N LEU A 106 -7.73 0.89 -9.56
CA LEU A 106 -7.45 1.63 -10.79
C LEU A 106 -8.30 2.90 -10.80
N LEU A 107 -7.64 4.05 -10.69
CA LEU A 107 -8.23 5.37 -10.84
C LEU A 107 -8.52 5.59 -12.33
N GLY A 108 -9.80 5.47 -12.69
CA GLY A 108 -10.34 5.71 -14.04
C GLY A 108 -10.96 7.08 -14.20
#